data_AF-A0A258AWZ0-F1
#
_entry.id   AF-A0A258AWZ0-F1
#
_cell.length_a   1.000
_cell.length_b   1.000
_cell.length_c   1.000
_cell.angle_alpha   90.00
_cell.angle_beta   90.00
_cell.angle_gamma   90.00
#
_symmetry.space_group_name_H-M   'P 1'
#
loop_
_entity.id
_entity.type
_entity.pdbx_description
1 polymer ?
#
loop_
_entity_poly.entity_id
_entity_poly.type
_entity_poly.pdbx_seq_one_letter_code
_entity_poly.pdbx_strand_id
1 'polypeptide(L)'
;MKIEGIKGCFDKTHGLFYFARMCSKIRLHNQGRLPYDYHGMLGQGFDGRTCRYLRVDYEDVRDQVFSGKADTEVLDWCFANGRQLSDEEVLIYNSLMSKRGWHDDETDGFIPEMIR
;
A
#
# COMPACT_ATOMS: atom_id res chain seq x y z
N MET A 1 -8.87 -7.57 -15.00
CA MET A 1 -8.99 -8.93 -14.43
C MET A 1 -9.52 -8.82 -13.00
N LYS A 2 -10.53 -9.61 -12.61
CA LYS A 2 -11.00 -9.67 -11.21
C LYS A 2 -10.14 -10.69 -10.47
N ILE A 3 -9.43 -10.27 -9.43
CA ILE A 3 -8.63 -11.16 -8.57
C ILE A 3 -9.45 -11.39 -7.30
N GLU A 4 -9.78 -12.64 -7.01
CA GLU A 4 -10.56 -12.95 -5.80
C GLU A 4 -9.72 -12.69 -4.54
N GLY A 5 -10.32 -12.06 -3.54
CA GLY A 5 -9.65 -11.76 -2.26
C GLY A 5 -8.77 -10.50 -2.27
N ILE A 6 -8.49 -9.88 -3.42
CA ILE A 6 -7.81 -8.58 -3.46
C ILE A 6 -8.77 -7.47 -3.01
N LYS A 7 -8.31 -6.59 -2.12
CA LYS A 7 -9.12 -5.46 -1.65
C LYS A 7 -9.10 -4.30 -2.66
N GLY A 8 -10.14 -3.47 -2.63
CA GLY A 8 -10.25 -2.29 -3.47
C GLY A 8 -9.24 -1.21 -3.09
N CYS A 9 -8.89 -0.32 -4.03
CA CYS A 9 -7.96 0.78 -3.75
C CYS A 9 -8.51 1.78 -2.71
N PHE A 10 -9.83 1.88 -2.59
CA PHE A 10 -10.53 2.79 -1.67
C PHE A 10 -10.97 2.12 -0.36
N ASP A 11 -10.69 0.82 -0.19
CA ASP A 11 -10.95 0.14 1.09
C ASP A 11 -10.05 0.74 2.16
N LYS A 12 -10.64 1.11 3.30
CA LYS A 12 -9.98 1.86 4.37
C LYS A 12 -9.46 0.93 5.46
N THR A 13 -8.25 1.21 5.94
CA THR A 13 -7.72 0.71 7.21
C THR A 13 -7.39 1.92 8.07
N HIS A 14 -8.04 2.08 9.24
CA HIS A 14 -7.96 3.30 10.06
C HIS A 14 -8.10 4.60 9.25
N GLY A 15 -9.04 4.59 8.29
CA GLY A 15 -9.27 5.74 7.40
C GLY A 15 -8.32 5.85 6.21
N LEU A 16 -7.17 5.16 6.19
CA LEU A 16 -6.18 5.20 5.13
C LEU A 16 -6.58 4.33 3.93
N PHE A 17 -6.63 4.91 2.73
CA PHE A 17 -6.84 4.18 1.49
C PHE A 17 -5.67 3.26 1.15
N TYR A 18 -5.92 2.28 0.29
CA TYR A 18 -4.94 1.36 -0.31
C TYR A 18 -4.23 0.40 0.66
N PHE A 19 -4.13 0.70 1.95
CA PHE A 19 -3.39 -0.14 2.90
C PHE A 19 -3.95 -1.57 2.97
N ALA A 20 -5.27 -1.73 3.03
CA ALA A 20 -5.94 -3.02 2.95
C ALA A 20 -5.62 -3.76 1.64
N ARG A 21 -5.50 -3.04 0.52
CA ARG A 21 -5.12 -3.61 -0.78
C ARG A 21 -3.69 -4.13 -0.77
N MET A 22 -2.74 -3.37 -0.26
CA MET A 22 -1.36 -3.81 -0.08
C MET A 22 -1.29 -5.09 0.78
N CYS A 23 -1.94 -5.10 1.94
CA CYS A 23 -1.98 -6.28 2.81
C CYS A 23 -2.63 -7.49 2.12
N SER A 24 -3.71 -7.29 1.37
CA SER A 24 -4.35 -8.38 0.61
C SER A 24 -3.47 -8.93 -0.51
N LYS A 25 -2.68 -8.09 -1.20
CA LYS A 25 -1.69 -8.53 -2.19
C LYS A 25 -0.64 -9.43 -1.55
N ILE A 26 -0.11 -9.01 -0.40
CA ILE A 26 0.86 -9.79 0.38
C ILE A 26 0.26 -11.16 0.76
N ARG A 27 -0.96 -11.20 1.30
CA ARG A 27 -1.62 -12.47 1.66
C ARG A 27 -1.84 -13.38 0.47
N LEU A 28 -2.30 -12.83 -0.66
CA LEU A 28 -2.49 -13.60 -1.89
C LEU A 28 -1.17 -14.12 -2.45
N HIS A 29 -0.09 -13.35 -2.33
CA HIS A 29 1.24 -13.79 -2.73
C HIS A 29 1.71 -14.97 -1.87
N ASN A 30 1.56 -14.89 -0.55
CA ASN A 30 1.87 -15.99 0.37
C ASN A 30 1.09 -17.28 0.05
N GLN A 31 -0.16 -17.13 -0.42
CA GLN A 31 -1.02 -18.25 -0.79
C GLN A 31 -0.76 -18.79 -2.20
N GLY A 32 0.17 -18.20 -2.97
CA GLY A 32 0.38 -18.55 -4.38
C GLY A 32 -0.79 -18.19 -5.30
N ARG A 33 -1.69 -17.31 -4.87
CA ARG A 33 -2.93 -16.90 -5.59
C ARG A 33 -2.83 -15.55 -6.27
N LEU A 34 -1.74 -14.81 -6.04
CA LEU A 34 -1.50 -13.54 -6.72
C LEU A 34 -0.97 -13.79 -8.14
N PRO A 35 -1.58 -13.23 -9.21
CA PRO A 35 -1.10 -13.41 -10.57
C PRO A 35 0.35 -12.95 -10.76
N TYR A 36 1.09 -13.65 -11.63
CA TYR A 36 2.53 -13.46 -11.83
C TYR A 36 2.92 -12.02 -12.19
N ASP A 37 2.10 -11.34 -13.01
CA ASP A 37 2.34 -9.95 -13.45
C ASP A 37 2.45 -8.94 -12.30
N TYR A 38 1.96 -9.28 -11.09
CA TYR A 38 2.09 -8.43 -9.91
C TYR A 38 3.41 -8.60 -9.17
N HIS A 39 4.11 -9.72 -9.35
CA HIS A 39 5.20 -10.13 -8.45
C HIS A 39 6.38 -9.16 -8.51
N GLY A 40 6.74 -8.69 -9.70
CA GLY A 40 7.81 -7.71 -9.88
C GLY A 40 7.50 -6.31 -9.31
N MET A 41 6.24 -6.03 -8.99
CA MET A 41 5.78 -4.75 -8.47
C MET A 41 5.40 -4.78 -6.97
N LEU A 42 5.57 -5.92 -6.29
CA LEU A 42 5.37 -6.01 -4.84
C LEU A 42 6.40 -5.14 -4.12
N GLY A 43 5.94 -4.30 -3.19
CA GLY A 43 6.78 -3.33 -2.50
C GLY A 43 7.20 -2.12 -3.35
N GLN A 44 6.82 -2.09 -4.63
CA GLN A 44 7.06 -0.98 -5.55
C GLN A 44 5.78 -0.19 -5.80
N GLY A 45 5.86 0.88 -6.60
CA GLY A 45 4.70 1.71 -6.95
C GLY A 45 3.94 2.19 -5.71
N PHE A 46 2.63 1.92 -5.65
CA PHE A 46 1.81 2.30 -4.50
C PHE A 46 2.14 1.54 -3.21
N ASP A 47 2.60 0.29 -3.24
CA ASP A 47 3.03 -0.41 -2.02
C ASP A 47 4.21 0.36 -1.41
N GLY A 48 5.24 0.60 -2.23
CA GLY A 48 6.44 1.33 -1.81
C GLY A 48 6.15 2.79 -1.42
N ARG A 49 5.21 3.48 -2.08
CA ARG A 49 4.79 4.83 -1.66
C ARG A 49 4.08 4.80 -0.31
N THR A 50 3.21 3.82 -0.08
CA THR A 50 2.52 3.63 1.21
C THR A 50 3.55 3.42 2.32
N CYS A 51 4.49 2.49 2.13
CA CYS A 51 5.56 2.19 3.08
C CYS A 51 6.46 3.40 3.37
N ARG A 52 6.92 4.12 2.33
CA ARG A 52 7.72 5.36 2.50
C ARG A 52 6.95 6.46 3.22
N TYR A 53 5.66 6.64 2.93
CA TYR A 53 4.85 7.65 3.61
C TYR A 53 4.69 7.36 5.11
N LEU A 54 4.58 6.07 5.46
CA LEU A 54 4.54 5.54 6.82
C LEU A 54 5.92 5.37 7.47
N ARG A 55 7.01 5.58 6.72
CA ARG A 55 8.42 5.42 7.16
C ARG A 55 8.74 4.02 7.70
N VAL A 56 8.29 2.99 7.00
CA VAL A 56 8.59 1.59 7.29
C VAL A 56 9.06 0.87 6.03
N ASP A 57 9.80 -0.23 6.19
CA ASP A 57 10.21 -1.09 5.09
C ASP A 57 9.08 -2.05 4.69
N TYR A 58 8.93 -2.28 3.39
CA TYR A 58 7.90 -3.18 2.87
C TYR A 58 8.07 -4.61 3.37
N GLU A 59 9.31 -5.08 3.50
CA GLU A 59 9.63 -6.42 3.98
C GLU A 59 9.14 -6.65 5.41
N ASP A 60 9.27 -5.65 6.29
CA ASP A 60 8.76 -5.76 7.67
C ASP A 60 7.22 -5.79 7.70
N VAL A 61 6.58 -4.96 6.88
CA VAL A 61 5.11 -4.96 6.72
C VAL A 61 4.64 -6.33 6.19
N ARG A 62 5.36 -6.90 5.23
CA ARG A 62 5.08 -8.23 4.70
C ARG A 62 5.13 -9.28 5.81
N ASP A 63 6.16 -9.23 6.65
CA ASP A 63 6.35 -10.19 7.74
C ASP A 63 5.25 -10.04 8.81
N GLN A 64 4.80 -8.81 9.10
CA GLN A 64 3.62 -8.58 9.95
C GLN A 64 2.37 -9.25 9.35
N VAL A 65 2.12 -9.09 8.06
CA VAL A 65 0.98 -9.72 7.37
C VAL A 65 1.11 -11.25 7.38
N PHE A 66 2.31 -11.78 7.19
CA PHE A 66 2.57 -13.23 7.21
C PHE A 66 2.37 -13.85 8.59
N SER A 67 2.58 -13.08 9.67
CA SER A 67 2.28 -13.51 11.03
C SER A 67 0.77 -13.68 11.33
N GLY A 68 -0.10 -13.39 10.36
CA GLY A 68 -1.54 -13.59 10.47
C GLY A 68 -2.32 -12.40 11.02
N LYS A 69 -1.67 -11.25 11.22
CA LYS A 69 -2.29 -10.02 11.73
C LYS A 69 -3.37 -9.47 10.79
N ALA A 70 -4.41 -8.90 11.39
CA ALA A 70 -5.42 -8.13 10.68
C ALA A 70 -4.84 -6.82 10.14
N ASP A 71 -5.47 -6.24 9.10
CA ASP A 71 -4.97 -5.00 8.45
C ASP A 71 -4.79 -3.86 9.48
N THR A 72 -5.71 -3.72 10.43
CA THR A 72 -5.64 -2.69 11.48
C THR A 72 -4.43 -2.89 12.38
N GLU A 73 -4.14 -4.13 12.78
CA GLU A 73 -2.98 -4.46 13.63
C GLU A 73 -1.65 -4.21 12.90
N VAL A 74 -1.61 -4.48 11.59
CA VAL A 74 -0.44 -4.18 10.76
C VAL A 74 -0.25 -2.67 10.62
N LEU A 75 -1.32 -1.90 10.44
CA LEU A 75 -1.23 -0.43 10.36
C LEU A 75 -0.85 0.19 11.71
N ASP A 76 -1.39 -0.32 12.81
CA ASP A 76 -0.99 0.10 14.17
C ASP A 76 0.50 -0.16 14.41
N TRP A 77 1.03 -1.29 13.92
CA TRP A 77 2.46 -1.57 13.96
C TRP A 77 3.26 -0.57 13.11
N CYS A 78 2.78 -0.21 11.90
CA CYS A 78 3.45 0.77 11.05
C CYS A 78 3.53 2.15 11.74
N PHE A 79 2.46 2.54 12.41
CA PHE A 79 2.39 3.76 13.19
C PHE A 79 3.35 3.76 14.38
N ALA A 80 3.45 2.65 15.09
CA ALA A 80 4.35 2.51 16.23
C ALA A 80 5.84 2.46 15.85
N ASN A 81 6.18 1.93 14.67
CA ASN A 81 7.58 1.70 14.25
C ASN A 81 8.07 2.66 13.16
N GLY A 82 7.18 3.48 12.60
CA GLY A 82 7.51 4.45 11.58
C GLY A 82 6.93 5.82 11.90
N ARG A 83 5.77 6.13 11.32
CA ARG A 83 5.13 7.44 11.42
C ARG A 83 3.64 7.31 11.74
N GLN A 84 3.24 7.82 12.89
CA GLN A 84 1.84 8.13 13.20
C GLN A 84 1.36 9.26 12.29
N LEU A 85 0.20 9.08 11.66
CA LEU A 85 -0.42 10.10 10.82
C LEU A 85 -1.48 10.88 11.59
N SER A 86 -1.55 12.19 11.36
CA SER A 86 -2.68 13.03 11.78
C SER A 86 -3.87 12.86 10.81
N ASP A 87 -5.05 13.33 11.22
CA ASP A 87 -6.24 13.34 10.35
C ASP A 87 -6.02 14.12 9.05
N GLU A 88 -5.26 15.22 9.11
CA GLU A 88 -4.90 16.01 7.92
C GLU A 88 -3.94 15.23 7.01
N GLU A 89 -2.96 14.53 7.57
CA GLU A 89 -2.02 13.72 6.79
C GLU A 89 -2.70 12.52 6.14
N VAL A 90 -3.70 11.92 6.80
CA VAL A 90 -4.58 10.89 6.22
C VAL A 90 -5.42 11.49 5.09
N LEU A 91 -6.00 12.68 5.28
CA LEU A 91 -6.77 13.38 4.24
C LEU A 91 -5.91 13.66 3.00
N ILE A 92 -4.70 14.18 3.17
CA ILE A 92 -3.77 14.48 2.08
C ILE A 92 -3.38 13.20 1.35
N TYR A 93 -3.02 12.14 2.08
CA TYR A 93 -2.68 10.85 1.49
C TYR A 93 -3.84 10.27 0.69
N ASN A 94 -5.05 10.26 1.26
CA ASN A 94 -6.25 9.77 0.58
C ASN A 94 -6.58 10.62 -0.66
N SER A 95 -6.39 11.93 -0.60
CA SER A 95 -6.58 12.85 -1.73
C SER A 95 -5.59 12.56 -2.86
N LEU A 96 -4.34 12.23 -2.53
CA LEU A 96 -3.34 11.78 -3.50
C LEU A 96 -3.78 10.44 -4.11
N MET A 97 -4.01 9.42 -3.28
CA MET A 97 -4.30 8.05 -3.74
C MET A 97 -5.59 7.93 -4.56
N SER A 98 -6.58 8.79 -4.29
CA SER A 98 -7.87 8.77 -4.99
C SER A 98 -7.84 9.38 -6.39
N LYS A 99 -6.82 10.17 -6.72
CA LYS A 99 -6.68 10.85 -8.01
C LYS A 99 -5.64 10.20 -8.93
N ARG A 100 -4.83 9.29 -8.39
CA ARG A 100 -3.83 8.57 -9.16
C ARG A 100 -4.50 7.71 -10.25
N GLY A 101 -3.93 7.69 -11.45
CA GLY A 101 -4.47 7.07 -12.67
C GLY A 101 -5.22 8.03 -13.61
N TRP A 102 -5.31 9.32 -13.28
CA TRP A 102 -5.91 10.35 -14.13
C TRP A 102 -5.16 11.68 -13.98
N HIS A 103 -4.58 12.19 -15.08
CA HIS A 103 -3.79 13.43 -15.10
C HIS A 103 -2.67 13.45 -14.04
N ASP A 104 -2.04 12.29 -13.81
CA ASP A 104 -0.95 12.15 -12.85
C ASP A 104 0.38 11.79 -13.53
N ASP A 105 1.45 11.89 -12.74
CA ASP A 105 2.83 11.62 -13.09
C ASP A 105 3.13 10.13 -13.38
N GLU A 106 2.14 9.23 -13.24
CA GLU A 106 2.28 7.81 -13.56
C GLU A 106 2.00 7.49 -15.03
N THR A 107 1.39 8.42 -15.77
CA THR A 107 1.19 8.31 -17.22
C THR A 107 2.31 9.05 -17.97
N ASP A 108 3.20 8.27 -18.59
CA ASP A 108 4.32 8.62 -19.49
C ASP A 108 5.07 9.95 -19.26
N GLY A 109 6.25 9.83 -18.63
CA GLY A 109 7.38 10.75 -18.83
C GLY A 109 7.72 11.71 -17.71
N PHE A 110 6.92 11.78 -16.63
CA PHE A 110 7.13 12.77 -15.56
C PHE A 110 7.26 12.13 -14.17
N ILE A 111 8.03 11.04 -14.02
CA ILE A 111 8.51 10.68 -12.66
C ILE A 111 9.78 11.52 -12.42
N PRO A 112 9.75 12.53 -11.54
CA PRO A 112 10.97 13.27 -11.20
C PRO A 112 12.00 12.30 -10.62
N GLU A 113 13.27 12.43 -11.02
CA GLU A 113 14.36 11.57 -10.52
C GLU A 113 14.42 11.52 -8.98
N MET A 114 13.96 12.57 -8.30
CA MET A 114 13.88 12.66 -6.84
C MET A 114 12.90 11.67 -6.17
N ILE A 115 12.06 10.97 -6.95
CA ILE A 115 11.04 10.03 -6.44
C ILE A 115 11.37 8.56 -6.77
N ARG A 116 12.39 8.32 -7.60
CA ARG A 116 12.95 6.97 -7.86
C ARG A 116 13.72 6.48 -6.65
#